data_AF-A0A5E3ZXI7-F1
#
_entry.id   AF-A0A5E3ZXI7-F1
#
_cell.length_a   1.000
_cell.length_b   1.000
_cell.length_c   1.000
_cell.angle_alpha   90.00
_cell.angle_beta   90.00
_cell.angle_gamma   90.00
#
_symmetry.space_group_name_H-M   'P 1'
#
loop_
_entity.id
_entity.type
_entity.pdbx_description
1 polymer ?
#
loop_
_entity_poly.entity_id
_entity_poly.type
_entity_poly.pdbx_seq_one_letter_code
_entity_poly.pdbx_strand_id
1 'polypeptide(L)'
;MNKTIRRVVVFAGVLLVVLLLNLTWVQVIHAPELRNHPRNFARTQLTQFGSQRGQITADGVVLASSRYDEATKKFHRVYGKNAEMWSPITGYFSLYSRSGIEYSEDTILSGQDDKLLGDRVIDLFTGRDPRGGNVALTINPDMQEAAWNALQTGVGAGPLVGGVVAIQPSTGAILALASSPSYDPTPLASFSNTAVNNYDEQLRTMKPSPLINRATAEPLPPGSTFKVVTTAALLRKGVNANTYVSNAPRTILPDTVTPLENYGGEYCGGSTFGMAFAYSCNVPFADLSRKLTVREFQHTAESFGIGETYNIGVTEMASTIGDIPDAAALAQSSIGQRNVSLTPLQNAIIAATIANNGVRMKPYLVKAETAQDLSVLYEAKPKELNRAVSEKVAKQLTKLMITAEQYAGGANKLNVPVASKTGTAEHGTDSKNSIPYTWYIAFVPGHDVAVAVMIEDGAGVNRGSVGATIAGPVGRAVLKAALGQPTPKSVTPSYQRSFNYQPTATATYSTTVTQNNQGNNQGNGGTGTTGSGNGGTNTEGDDGE
;
A
#
# COMPACT_ATOMS: atom_id res chain seq x y z
N MET A 1 74.58 -0.45 -15.41
CA MET A 1 73.47 -0.17 -16.37
C MET A 1 73.74 1.15 -17.07
N ASN A 2 73.71 1.17 -18.41
CA ASN A 2 73.95 2.39 -19.21
C ASN A 2 72.95 3.50 -18.83
N LYS A 3 73.41 4.77 -18.70
CA LYS A 3 72.58 5.93 -18.35
C LYS A 3 71.36 6.07 -19.27
N THR A 4 71.53 5.74 -20.55
CA THR A 4 70.46 5.79 -21.55
C THR A 4 69.39 4.74 -21.28
N ILE A 5 69.80 3.51 -20.95
CA ILE A 5 68.89 2.41 -20.58
C ILE A 5 68.13 2.75 -19.29
N ARG A 6 68.80 3.34 -18.29
CA ARG A 6 68.15 3.76 -17.03
C ARG A 6 67.07 4.81 -17.26
N ARG A 7 67.30 5.77 -18.16
CA ARG A 7 66.31 6.80 -18.51
C ARG A 7 65.10 6.19 -19.22
N VAL A 8 65.31 5.25 -20.14
CA VAL A 8 64.21 4.55 -20.84
C VAL A 8 63.38 3.71 -19.87
N VAL A 9 64.02 2.96 -18.95
CA VAL A 9 63.31 2.16 -17.94
C VAL A 9 62.50 3.05 -16.99
N VAL A 10 63.07 4.18 -16.53
CA VAL A 10 62.33 5.12 -15.68
C VAL A 10 61.16 5.74 -16.45
N PHE A 11 61.35 6.14 -17.70
CA PHE A 11 60.28 6.69 -18.53
C PHE A 11 59.14 5.68 -18.77
N ALA A 12 59.48 4.43 -19.11
CA ALA A 12 58.51 3.34 -19.24
C ALA A 12 57.79 3.03 -17.91
N GLY A 13 58.52 3.07 -16.78
CA GLY A 13 57.94 2.90 -15.45
C GLY A 13 56.94 4.00 -15.10
N VAL A 14 57.25 5.25 -15.43
CA VAL A 14 56.32 6.38 -15.25
C VAL A 14 55.08 6.20 -16.12
N LEU A 15 55.23 5.82 -17.39
CA LEU A 15 54.09 5.54 -18.28
C LEU A 15 53.21 4.41 -17.75
N LEU A 16 53.81 3.34 -17.20
CA LEU A 16 53.07 2.24 -16.58
C LEU A 16 52.27 2.72 -15.37
N VAL A 17 52.87 3.55 -14.50
CA VAL A 17 52.18 4.13 -13.33
C VAL A 17 51.03 5.03 -13.77
N VAL A 18 51.23 5.88 -14.78
CA VAL A 18 50.17 6.72 -15.34
C VAL A 18 49.03 5.88 -15.92
N LEU A 19 49.36 4.78 -16.61
CA LEU A 19 48.37 3.87 -17.16
C LEU A 19 47.58 3.15 -16.06
N LEU A 20 48.24 2.69 -14.99
CA LEU A 20 47.59 2.10 -13.83
C LEU A 20 46.68 3.10 -13.10
N LEU A 21 47.13 4.34 -12.91
CA LEU A 21 46.31 5.41 -12.32
C LEU A 21 45.08 5.71 -13.18
N ASN A 22 45.24 5.77 -14.52
CA ASN A 22 44.12 5.94 -15.44
C ASN A 22 43.14 4.75 -15.35
N LEU A 23 43.66 3.53 -15.25
CA LEU A 23 42.84 2.33 -15.14
C LEU A 23 42.06 2.32 -13.81
N THR A 24 42.67 2.70 -12.69
CA THR A 24 41.99 2.91 -11.41
C THR A 24 40.95 4.03 -11.49
N TRP A 25 41.26 5.14 -12.16
CA TRP A 25 40.32 6.25 -12.36
C TRP A 25 39.06 5.81 -13.12
N VAL A 26 39.22 5.00 -14.16
CA VAL A 26 38.09 4.50 -14.95
C VAL A 26 37.35 3.36 -14.25
N GLN A 27 38.08 2.36 -13.72
CA GLN A 27 37.50 1.11 -13.20
C GLN A 27 37.01 1.18 -11.75
N VAL A 28 37.46 2.17 -10.97
CA VAL A 28 37.08 2.30 -9.55
C VAL A 28 36.29 3.59 -9.32
N ILE A 29 36.81 4.73 -9.79
CA ILE A 29 36.19 6.04 -9.52
C ILE A 29 35.01 6.30 -10.46
N HIS A 30 35.16 6.09 -11.77
CA HIS A 30 34.08 6.33 -12.76
C HIS A 30 33.21 5.11 -13.05
N ALA A 31 33.55 3.93 -12.52
CA ALA A 31 32.77 2.72 -12.77
C ALA A 31 31.29 2.82 -12.36
N PRO A 32 30.92 3.44 -11.23
CA PRO A 32 29.51 3.66 -10.88
C PRO A 32 28.78 4.52 -11.93
N GLU A 33 29.39 5.61 -12.38
CA GLU A 33 28.80 6.53 -13.37
C GLU A 33 28.64 5.87 -14.74
N LEU A 34 29.67 5.18 -15.23
CA LEU A 34 29.65 4.47 -16.51
C LEU A 34 28.67 3.28 -16.52
N ARG A 35 28.54 2.57 -15.38
CA ARG A 35 27.57 1.49 -15.20
C ARG A 35 26.13 2.00 -15.18
N ASN A 36 25.90 3.15 -14.56
CA ASN A 36 24.57 3.76 -14.40
C ASN A 36 24.19 4.71 -15.55
N HIS A 37 25.06 4.88 -16.56
CA HIS A 37 24.83 5.79 -17.67
C HIS A 37 23.61 5.36 -18.53
N PRO A 38 22.69 6.27 -18.92
CA PRO A 38 21.44 5.93 -19.63
C PRO A 38 21.62 5.17 -20.95
N ARG A 39 22.77 5.37 -21.62
CA ARG A 39 23.11 4.68 -22.89
C ARG A 39 23.60 3.24 -22.71
N ASN A 40 23.84 2.76 -21.49
CA ASN A 40 24.37 1.42 -21.21
C ASN A 40 23.25 0.35 -21.09
N PHE A 41 22.15 0.54 -21.83
CA PHE A 41 20.88 -0.17 -21.66
C PHE A 41 20.96 -1.68 -21.96
N ALA A 42 21.75 -2.10 -22.95
CA ALA A 42 21.90 -3.51 -23.30
C ALA A 42 22.68 -4.30 -22.22
N ARG A 43 23.71 -3.68 -21.62
CA ARG A 43 24.50 -4.30 -20.55
C ARG A 43 23.71 -4.32 -19.25
N THR A 44 23.00 -3.24 -18.90
CA THR A 44 22.12 -3.25 -17.71
C THR A 44 21.01 -4.29 -17.82
N GLN A 45 20.41 -4.50 -19.00
CA GLN A 45 19.46 -5.60 -19.18
C GLN A 45 20.11 -7.00 -19.01
N LEU A 46 21.28 -7.23 -19.62
CA LEU A 46 22.02 -8.49 -19.42
C LEU A 46 22.44 -8.70 -17.96
N THR A 47 22.78 -7.62 -17.24
CA THR A 47 23.21 -7.69 -15.84
C THR A 47 22.01 -7.86 -14.89
N GLN A 48 20.85 -7.28 -15.20
CA GLN A 48 19.65 -7.34 -14.35
C GLN A 48 18.84 -8.61 -14.55
N PHE A 49 18.83 -9.16 -15.76
CA PHE A 49 18.05 -10.35 -16.10
C PHE A 49 18.92 -11.58 -16.40
N GLY A 50 20.25 -11.43 -16.40
CA GLY A 50 21.20 -12.54 -16.52
C GLY A 50 21.54 -13.21 -15.17
N SER A 51 21.31 -12.52 -14.05
CA SER A 51 21.45 -13.05 -12.69
C SER A 51 20.10 -13.35 -12.07
N GLN A 52 20.04 -14.36 -11.20
CA GLN A 52 18.81 -14.66 -10.46
C GLN A 52 18.56 -13.58 -9.39
N ARG A 53 17.59 -12.71 -9.63
CA ARG A 53 17.13 -11.73 -8.63
C ARG A 53 16.54 -12.46 -7.42
N GLY A 54 16.87 -12.01 -6.22
CA GLY A 54 16.47 -12.67 -4.98
C GLY A 54 14.98 -12.55 -4.64
N GLN A 55 14.54 -13.26 -3.62
CA GLN A 55 13.13 -13.41 -3.30
C GLN A 55 12.63 -12.29 -2.37
N ILE A 56 11.36 -11.93 -2.50
CA ILE A 56 10.62 -11.15 -1.50
C ILE A 56 9.66 -12.12 -0.81
N THR A 57 9.72 -12.19 0.52
CA THR A 57 8.95 -13.15 1.31
C THR A 57 8.23 -12.49 2.49
N ALA A 58 7.13 -13.09 2.94
CA ALA A 58 6.41 -12.71 4.16
C ALA A 58 6.00 -13.99 4.89
N ASP A 59 6.51 -14.19 6.11
CA ASP A 59 6.26 -15.37 6.94
C ASP A 59 6.37 -16.73 6.19
N GLY A 60 7.44 -16.89 5.40
CA GLY A 60 7.69 -18.09 4.60
C GLY A 60 6.91 -18.17 3.27
N VAL A 61 5.99 -17.25 3.01
CA VAL A 61 5.30 -17.13 1.71
C VAL A 61 6.16 -16.32 0.75
N VAL A 62 6.42 -16.88 -0.44
CA VAL A 62 7.15 -16.18 -1.51
C VAL A 62 6.20 -15.27 -2.28
N LEU A 63 6.42 -13.96 -2.20
CA LEU A 63 5.61 -12.94 -2.85
C LEU A 63 6.13 -12.62 -4.26
N ALA A 64 7.45 -12.56 -4.42
CA ALA A 64 8.11 -12.37 -5.70
C ALA A 64 9.40 -13.20 -5.76
N SER A 65 9.69 -13.75 -6.93
CA SER A 65 10.88 -14.58 -7.19
C SER A 65 11.30 -14.47 -8.64
N SER A 66 12.42 -15.11 -9.00
CA SER A 66 12.88 -15.15 -10.38
C SER A 66 13.03 -16.58 -10.88
N ARG A 67 12.52 -16.83 -12.09
CA ARG A 67 12.56 -18.12 -12.77
C ARG A 67 13.39 -18.01 -14.04
N TYR A 68 14.29 -18.95 -14.25
CA TYR A 68 15.06 -19.05 -15.49
C TYR A 68 14.16 -19.49 -16.65
N ASP A 69 14.28 -18.81 -17.78
CA ASP A 69 13.63 -19.17 -19.04
C ASP A 69 14.69 -19.61 -20.06
N GLU A 70 14.60 -20.89 -20.43
CA GLU A 70 15.50 -21.52 -21.38
C GLU A 70 15.45 -20.91 -22.78
N ALA A 71 14.30 -20.38 -23.21
CA ALA A 71 14.13 -19.84 -24.56
C ALA A 71 14.82 -18.49 -24.70
N THR A 72 14.71 -17.63 -23.68
CA THR A 72 15.31 -16.29 -23.69
C THR A 72 16.68 -16.25 -23.02
N LYS A 73 17.09 -17.33 -22.33
CA LYS A 73 18.31 -17.41 -21.51
C LYS A 73 18.40 -16.30 -20.46
N LYS A 74 17.25 -15.89 -19.92
CA LYS A 74 17.08 -14.81 -18.95
C LYS A 74 16.22 -15.28 -17.76
N PHE A 75 16.37 -14.60 -16.63
CA PHE A 75 15.50 -14.75 -15.48
C PHE A 75 14.27 -13.82 -15.60
N HIS A 76 13.07 -14.40 -15.63
CA HIS A 76 11.82 -13.66 -15.54
C HIS A 76 11.43 -13.43 -14.09
N ARG A 77 10.84 -12.27 -13.78
CA ARG A 77 10.24 -12.04 -12.48
C ARG A 77 8.86 -12.71 -12.42
N VAL A 78 8.61 -13.43 -11.34
CA VAL A 78 7.37 -14.16 -11.08
C VAL A 78 6.81 -13.70 -9.75
N TYR A 79 5.54 -13.29 -9.75
CA TYR A 79 4.80 -12.94 -8.55
C TYR A 79 3.91 -14.10 -8.12
N GLY A 80 3.72 -14.23 -6.81
CA GLY A 80 2.93 -15.30 -6.21
C GLY A 80 1.46 -15.26 -6.62
N LYS A 81 0.69 -16.27 -6.16
CA LYS A 81 -0.77 -16.28 -6.34
C LYS A 81 -1.39 -15.01 -5.73
N ASN A 82 -2.47 -14.53 -6.36
CA ASN A 82 -3.15 -13.30 -5.97
C ASN A 82 -2.19 -12.09 -5.98
N ALA A 83 -1.37 -11.95 -7.01
CA ALA A 83 -0.33 -10.92 -7.08
C ALA A 83 -0.87 -9.49 -6.82
N GLU A 84 -2.11 -9.22 -7.24
CA GLU A 84 -2.85 -7.98 -6.94
C GLU A 84 -2.89 -7.63 -5.45
N MET A 85 -3.05 -8.62 -4.57
CA MET A 85 -3.07 -8.44 -3.11
C MET A 85 -1.73 -7.96 -2.55
N TRP A 86 -0.63 -8.32 -3.22
CA TRP A 86 0.74 -8.05 -2.79
C TRP A 86 1.35 -6.83 -3.46
N SER A 87 0.84 -6.41 -4.63
CA SER A 87 1.36 -5.26 -5.39
C SER A 87 1.55 -3.96 -4.62
N PRO A 88 0.70 -3.56 -3.66
CA PRO A 88 0.95 -2.36 -2.86
C PRO A 88 2.24 -2.44 -2.03
N ILE A 89 2.72 -3.65 -1.76
CA ILE A 89 3.92 -3.99 -1.01
C ILE A 89 5.08 -4.27 -1.99
N THR A 90 4.96 -5.32 -2.80
CA THR A 90 6.05 -5.74 -3.70
C THR A 90 6.36 -4.67 -4.72
N GLY A 91 5.33 -3.96 -5.20
CA GLY A 91 5.41 -3.18 -6.43
C GLY A 91 5.61 -4.08 -7.63
N TYR A 92 6.33 -3.57 -8.63
CA TYR A 92 6.75 -4.34 -9.80
C TYR A 92 8.23 -4.12 -10.11
N PHE A 93 8.80 -5.05 -10.87
CA PHE A 93 10.09 -4.98 -11.53
C PHE A 93 9.87 -5.23 -13.03
N SER A 94 10.15 -4.22 -13.86
CA SER A 94 10.01 -4.26 -15.31
C SER A 94 11.34 -3.98 -16.01
N LEU A 95 11.34 -4.07 -17.34
CA LEU A 95 12.47 -3.69 -18.19
C LEU A 95 12.97 -2.25 -17.97
N TYR A 96 12.09 -1.34 -17.58
CA TYR A 96 12.36 0.11 -17.58
C TYR A 96 12.14 0.79 -16.24
N SER A 97 11.39 0.17 -15.32
CA SER A 97 10.95 0.79 -14.08
C SER A 97 10.78 -0.25 -12.97
N ARG A 98 10.77 0.25 -11.74
CA ARG A 98 10.50 -0.55 -10.53
C ARG A 98 9.66 0.28 -9.57
N SER A 99 8.93 -0.38 -8.68
CA SER A 99 8.19 0.27 -7.61
C SER A 99 8.17 -0.57 -6.33
N GLY A 100 7.72 0.00 -5.22
CA GLY A 100 7.59 -0.73 -3.94
C GLY A 100 8.91 -1.33 -3.45
N ILE A 101 8.84 -2.51 -2.84
CA ILE A 101 10.02 -3.25 -2.36
C ILE A 101 10.98 -3.62 -3.50
N GLU A 102 10.48 -3.86 -4.72
CA GLU A 102 11.35 -4.08 -5.88
C GLU A 102 12.25 -2.88 -6.21
N TYR A 103 11.81 -1.67 -5.87
CA TYR A 103 12.61 -0.46 -6.04
C TYR A 103 13.52 -0.19 -4.83
N SER A 104 12.95 -0.19 -3.63
CA SER A 104 13.69 0.20 -2.42
C SER A 104 14.79 -0.79 -2.04
N GLU A 105 14.59 -2.08 -2.30
CA GLU A 105 15.54 -3.14 -1.97
C GLU A 105 16.30 -3.65 -3.21
N ASP A 106 16.40 -2.85 -4.27
CA ASP A 106 16.96 -3.26 -5.55
C ASP A 106 18.43 -3.72 -5.43
N THR A 107 19.24 -3.09 -4.58
CA THR A 107 20.66 -3.44 -4.43
C THR A 107 20.83 -4.82 -3.82
N ILE A 108 20.03 -5.16 -2.81
CA ILE A 108 20.01 -6.50 -2.19
C ILE A 108 19.46 -7.51 -3.19
N LEU A 109 18.27 -7.24 -3.76
CA LEU A 109 17.59 -8.16 -4.66
C LEU A 109 18.36 -8.42 -5.96
N SER A 110 19.14 -7.47 -6.45
CA SER A 110 20.01 -7.65 -7.63
C SER A 110 21.40 -8.21 -7.32
N GLY A 111 21.76 -8.33 -6.04
CA GLY A 111 23.10 -8.76 -5.62
C GLY A 111 24.17 -7.68 -5.77
N GLN A 112 23.76 -6.43 -6.02
CA GLN A 112 24.70 -5.32 -6.25
C GLN A 112 25.16 -4.63 -4.97
N ASP A 113 24.51 -4.92 -3.84
CA ASP A 113 24.80 -4.34 -2.54
C ASP A 113 26.24 -4.60 -2.07
N ASP A 114 26.82 -3.63 -1.37
CA ASP A 114 28.18 -3.74 -0.84
C ASP A 114 28.30 -4.87 0.20
N LYS A 115 27.22 -5.16 0.93
CA LYS A 115 27.16 -6.30 1.86
C LYS A 115 27.37 -7.66 1.16
N LEU A 116 27.11 -7.74 -0.15
CA LEU A 116 27.24 -8.94 -0.99
C LEU A 116 28.55 -8.97 -1.80
N LEU A 117 29.52 -8.09 -1.53
CA LEU A 117 30.80 -8.07 -2.25
C LEU A 117 31.59 -9.38 -2.10
N GLY A 118 31.62 -9.96 -0.90
CA GLY A 118 32.32 -11.22 -0.64
C GLY A 118 31.77 -12.36 -1.51
N ASP A 119 30.45 -12.51 -1.54
CA ASP A 119 29.76 -13.53 -2.32
C ASP A 119 30.01 -13.35 -3.83
N ARG A 120 29.91 -12.11 -4.33
CA ARG A 120 30.22 -11.80 -5.74
C ARG A 120 31.65 -12.17 -6.13
N VAL A 121 32.61 -11.95 -5.25
CA VAL A 121 34.02 -12.31 -5.50
C VAL A 121 34.16 -13.83 -5.55
N ILE A 122 33.57 -14.55 -4.60
CA ILE A 122 33.59 -16.02 -4.58
C ILE A 122 32.93 -16.59 -5.84
N ASP A 123 31.77 -16.07 -6.24
CA ASP A 123 31.05 -16.52 -7.44
C ASP A 123 31.89 -16.31 -8.70
N LEU A 124 32.54 -15.15 -8.82
CA LEU A 124 33.46 -14.86 -9.94
C LEU A 124 34.66 -15.83 -9.98
N PHE A 125 35.26 -16.13 -8.83
CA PHE A 125 36.40 -17.05 -8.74
C PHE A 125 36.01 -18.52 -8.95
N THR A 126 34.81 -18.92 -8.53
CA THR A 126 34.29 -20.29 -8.63
C THR A 126 33.51 -20.54 -9.92
N GLY A 127 33.25 -19.50 -10.72
CA GLY A 127 32.44 -19.57 -11.94
C GLY A 127 30.95 -19.84 -11.67
N ARG A 128 30.45 -19.54 -10.47
CA ARG A 128 29.03 -19.66 -10.13
C ARG A 128 28.25 -18.46 -10.67
N ASP A 129 27.01 -18.68 -11.07
CA ASP A 129 26.12 -17.60 -11.51
C ASP A 129 25.81 -16.67 -10.33
N PRO A 130 26.10 -15.36 -10.43
CA PRO A 130 25.81 -14.42 -9.37
C PRO A 130 24.29 -14.33 -9.14
N ARG A 131 23.87 -14.28 -7.87
CA ARG A 131 22.47 -14.15 -7.48
C ARG A 131 22.26 -13.04 -6.45
N GLY A 132 21.04 -12.54 -6.40
CA GLY A 132 20.63 -11.55 -5.41
C GLY A 132 20.33 -12.15 -4.04
N GLY A 133 20.42 -11.30 -3.02
CA GLY A 133 19.95 -11.59 -1.67
C GLY A 133 18.43 -11.54 -1.56
N ASN A 134 17.89 -12.08 -0.48
CA ASN A 134 16.45 -12.14 -0.21
C ASN A 134 16.03 -11.06 0.78
N VAL A 135 14.78 -10.63 0.65
CA VAL A 135 14.13 -9.66 1.53
C VAL A 135 12.95 -10.36 2.22
N ALA A 136 12.98 -10.42 3.54
CA ALA A 136 11.88 -10.90 4.37
C ALA A 136 11.12 -9.70 4.96
N LEU A 137 9.81 -9.68 4.80
CA LEU A 137 8.93 -8.63 5.27
C LEU A 137 8.27 -8.99 6.61
N THR A 138 7.76 -7.98 7.31
CA THR A 138 7.02 -8.12 8.56
C THR A 138 5.57 -8.57 8.37
N ILE A 139 5.08 -8.60 7.13
CA ILE A 139 3.68 -8.87 6.80
C ILE A 139 3.28 -10.27 7.29
N ASN A 140 2.12 -10.34 7.94
CA ASN A 140 1.43 -11.58 8.25
C ASN A 140 0.47 -11.92 7.09
N PRO A 141 0.66 -13.05 6.39
CA PRO A 141 -0.16 -13.40 5.23
C PRO A 141 -1.66 -13.50 5.52
N ASP A 142 -2.05 -14.05 6.67
CA ASP A 142 -3.47 -14.22 7.03
C ASP A 142 -4.15 -12.86 7.27
N MET A 143 -3.43 -11.92 7.87
CA MET A 143 -3.94 -10.56 8.09
C MET A 143 -4.02 -9.76 6.78
N GLN A 144 -3.02 -9.90 5.90
CA GLN A 144 -3.06 -9.29 4.57
C GLN A 144 -4.22 -9.84 3.73
N GLU A 145 -4.42 -11.15 3.74
CA GLU A 145 -5.51 -11.80 3.04
C GLU A 145 -6.88 -11.39 3.60
N ALA A 146 -7.03 -11.33 4.92
CA ALA A 146 -8.25 -10.83 5.54
C ALA A 146 -8.56 -9.38 5.15
N ALA A 147 -7.54 -8.51 5.12
CA ALA A 147 -7.68 -7.12 4.68
C ALA A 147 -8.12 -7.04 3.21
N TRP A 148 -7.44 -7.76 2.33
CA TRP A 148 -7.75 -7.80 0.90
C TRP A 148 -9.15 -8.34 0.63
N ASN A 149 -9.50 -9.49 1.18
CA ASN A 149 -10.81 -10.11 0.99
C ASN A 149 -11.94 -9.20 1.51
N ALA A 150 -11.73 -8.51 2.63
CA ALA A 150 -12.70 -7.56 3.17
C ALA A 150 -12.88 -6.34 2.24
N LEU A 151 -11.81 -5.84 1.62
CA LEU A 151 -11.91 -4.78 0.60
C LEU A 151 -12.64 -5.28 -0.66
N GLN A 152 -12.34 -6.49 -1.15
CA GLN A 152 -12.94 -7.02 -2.38
C GLN A 152 -14.41 -7.40 -2.24
N THR A 153 -14.83 -7.83 -1.05
CA THR A 153 -16.22 -8.20 -0.78
C THR A 153 -17.08 -7.03 -0.32
N GLY A 154 -16.48 -5.97 0.23
CA GLY A 154 -17.15 -4.74 0.67
C GLY A 154 -18.38 -4.97 1.52
N VAL A 155 -18.25 -5.81 2.55
CA VAL A 155 -19.36 -6.18 3.45
C VAL A 155 -20.52 -6.84 2.70
N GLY A 156 -20.23 -7.57 1.61
CA GLY A 156 -21.19 -8.30 0.79
C GLY A 156 -21.75 -7.52 -0.39
N ALA A 157 -21.33 -6.27 -0.61
CA ALA A 157 -21.80 -5.43 -1.71
C ALA A 157 -20.89 -5.45 -2.95
N GLY A 158 -19.61 -5.84 -2.81
CA GLY A 158 -18.61 -5.83 -3.88
C GLY A 158 -17.37 -5.00 -3.53
N PRO A 159 -16.45 -4.74 -4.47
CA PRO A 159 -15.17 -4.12 -4.16
C PRO A 159 -15.28 -2.69 -3.63
N LEU A 160 -14.47 -2.39 -2.61
CA LEU A 160 -14.28 -1.07 -2.03
C LEU A 160 -13.01 -0.40 -2.56
N VAL A 161 -12.99 0.93 -2.55
CA VAL A 161 -11.83 1.77 -2.85
C VAL A 161 -11.29 2.29 -1.53
N GLY A 162 -10.05 1.98 -1.19
CA GLY A 162 -9.50 2.35 0.12
C GLY A 162 -8.19 1.66 0.48
N GLY A 163 -7.76 1.85 1.72
CA GLY A 163 -6.51 1.31 2.27
C GLY A 163 -6.69 0.75 3.68
N VAL A 164 -5.92 -0.30 3.99
CA VAL A 164 -5.91 -0.98 5.30
C VAL A 164 -4.48 -1.16 5.77
N VAL A 165 -4.22 -0.80 7.01
CA VAL A 165 -2.93 -1.03 7.68
C VAL A 165 -3.16 -1.78 8.97
N ALA A 166 -2.42 -2.85 9.20
CA ALA A 166 -2.25 -3.44 10.52
C ALA A 166 -0.79 -3.30 10.96
N ILE A 167 -0.58 -2.97 12.22
CA ILE A 167 0.74 -2.71 12.80
C ILE A 167 0.82 -3.35 14.19
N GLN A 168 2.00 -3.86 14.54
CA GLN A 168 2.33 -4.37 15.86
C GLN A 168 2.69 -3.20 16.80
N PRO A 169 1.87 -2.90 17.83
CA PRO A 169 2.11 -1.78 18.75
C PRO A 169 3.46 -1.80 19.45
N SER A 170 3.92 -2.97 19.90
CA SER A 170 5.14 -3.09 20.70
C SER A 170 6.43 -2.88 19.90
N THR A 171 6.42 -3.10 18.59
CA THR A 171 7.63 -3.07 17.75
C THR A 171 7.60 -2.03 16.63
N GLY A 172 6.42 -1.70 16.10
CA GLY A 172 6.24 -0.96 14.86
C GLY A 172 6.23 -1.83 13.59
N ALA A 173 6.31 -3.16 13.70
CA ALA A 173 6.24 -4.05 12.53
C ALA A 173 4.90 -3.90 11.79
N ILE A 174 4.94 -3.67 10.48
CA ILE A 174 3.72 -3.59 9.66
C ILE A 174 3.27 -5.01 9.31
N LEU A 175 2.09 -5.40 9.79
CA LEU A 175 1.54 -6.75 9.67
C LEU A 175 0.63 -6.90 8.45
N ALA A 176 0.00 -5.83 7.99
CA ALA A 176 -0.76 -5.79 6.75
C ALA A 176 -0.69 -4.39 6.14
N LEU A 177 -0.65 -4.32 4.81
CA LEU A 177 -0.59 -3.10 4.02
C LEU A 177 -1.37 -3.31 2.71
N ALA A 178 -2.70 -3.26 2.79
CA ALA A 178 -3.58 -3.52 1.65
C ALA A 178 -4.10 -2.22 1.05
N SER A 179 -4.25 -2.18 -0.28
CA SER A 179 -4.81 -1.07 -1.04
C SER A 179 -5.76 -1.62 -2.10
N SER A 180 -6.88 -0.95 -2.33
CA SER A 180 -7.84 -1.30 -3.38
C SER A 180 -8.34 -0.04 -4.12
N PRO A 181 -8.50 -0.09 -5.46
CA PRO A 181 -8.09 -1.19 -6.34
C PRO A 181 -6.56 -1.37 -6.35
N SER A 182 -6.12 -2.54 -6.78
CA SER A 182 -4.72 -2.88 -7.01
C SER A 182 -4.56 -3.45 -8.43
N TYR A 183 -3.36 -3.93 -8.79
CA TYR A 183 -3.04 -4.43 -10.13
C TYR A 183 -2.17 -5.69 -10.08
N ASP A 184 -2.25 -6.51 -11.11
CA ASP A 184 -1.34 -7.64 -11.30
C ASP A 184 0.00 -7.12 -11.86
N PRO A 185 1.14 -7.30 -11.17
CA PRO A 185 2.44 -6.82 -11.64
C PRO A 185 3.05 -7.74 -12.71
N THR A 186 2.47 -8.91 -12.97
CA THR A 186 2.99 -9.91 -13.91
C THR A 186 3.15 -9.38 -15.34
N PRO A 187 2.17 -8.67 -15.93
CA PRO A 187 2.34 -8.15 -17.29
C PRO A 187 3.45 -7.07 -17.39
N LEU A 188 3.74 -6.35 -16.31
CA LEU A 188 4.85 -5.38 -16.25
C LEU A 188 6.22 -6.08 -16.19
N ALA A 189 6.30 -7.32 -15.72
CA ALA A 189 7.53 -8.11 -15.71
C ALA A 189 7.87 -8.78 -17.06
N SER A 190 7.06 -8.54 -18.10
CA SER A 190 7.30 -9.07 -19.44
C SER A 190 8.55 -8.47 -20.10
N PHE A 191 9.21 -9.27 -20.96
CA PHE A 191 10.29 -8.80 -21.83
C PHE A 191 9.81 -8.14 -23.13
N SER A 192 8.50 -8.10 -23.38
CA SER A 192 7.95 -7.40 -24.54
C SER A 192 7.69 -5.93 -24.20
N ASN A 193 8.49 -5.03 -24.79
CA ASN A 193 8.32 -3.58 -24.66
C ASN A 193 6.89 -3.14 -24.96
N THR A 194 6.31 -3.67 -26.04
CA THR A 194 4.95 -3.34 -26.44
C THR A 194 3.93 -3.80 -25.39
N ALA A 195 4.09 -5.01 -24.83
CA ALA A 195 3.18 -5.50 -23.80
C ALA A 195 3.27 -4.68 -22.51
N VAL A 196 4.49 -4.37 -22.06
CA VAL A 196 4.73 -3.55 -20.86
C VAL A 196 4.15 -2.16 -21.03
N ASN A 197 4.44 -1.47 -22.15
CA ASN A 197 3.95 -0.12 -22.39
C ASN A 197 2.41 -0.08 -22.50
N ASN A 198 1.80 -1.05 -23.17
CA ASN A 198 0.34 -1.11 -23.28
C ASN A 198 -0.33 -1.31 -21.92
N TYR A 199 0.22 -2.17 -21.06
CA TYR A 199 -0.35 -2.40 -19.73
C TYR A 199 -0.09 -1.24 -18.78
N ASP A 200 1.10 -0.61 -18.81
CA ASP A 200 1.39 0.60 -18.04
C ASP A 200 0.43 1.75 -18.40
N GLU A 201 0.17 1.96 -19.70
CA GLU A 201 -0.81 2.95 -20.17
C GLU A 201 -2.23 2.64 -19.68
N GLN A 202 -2.63 1.37 -19.70
CA GLN A 202 -3.91 0.93 -19.13
C GLN A 202 -4.00 1.25 -17.64
N LEU A 203 -2.97 0.94 -16.84
CA LEU A 203 -2.97 1.22 -15.41
C LEU A 203 -3.05 2.72 -15.10
N ARG A 204 -2.37 3.56 -15.90
CA ARG A 204 -2.39 5.03 -15.75
C ARG A 204 -3.75 5.65 -16.08
N THR A 205 -4.50 5.03 -16.98
CA THR A 205 -5.80 5.53 -17.44
C THR A 205 -6.98 4.98 -16.62
N MET A 206 -6.80 3.89 -15.88
CA MET A 206 -7.82 3.33 -15.00
C MET A 206 -8.28 4.29 -13.89
N LYS A 207 -9.59 4.33 -13.64
CA LYS A 207 -10.24 5.06 -12.55
C LYS A 207 -11.18 4.12 -11.78
N PRO A 208 -11.13 4.10 -10.43
CA PRO A 208 -10.09 4.69 -9.58
C PRO A 208 -8.70 4.06 -9.85
N SER A 209 -7.62 4.83 -9.64
CA SER A 209 -6.26 4.38 -10.01
C SER A 209 -5.80 3.21 -9.13
N PRO A 210 -5.36 2.08 -9.72
CA PRO A 210 -4.80 0.95 -8.98
C PRO A 210 -3.33 1.14 -8.58
N LEU A 211 -2.65 2.13 -9.16
CA LEU A 211 -1.22 2.40 -8.89
C LEU A 211 -1.00 3.15 -7.56
N ILE A 212 -2.05 3.73 -7.00
CA ILE A 212 -1.98 4.46 -5.73
C ILE A 212 -2.03 3.46 -4.58
N ASN A 213 -0.99 3.47 -3.74
CA ASN A 213 -1.03 2.79 -2.45
C ASN A 213 -1.80 3.65 -1.44
N ARG A 214 -3.11 3.43 -1.34
CA ARG A 214 -4.00 4.18 -0.44
C ARG A 214 -3.70 3.98 1.03
N ALA A 215 -2.98 2.92 1.39
CA ALA A 215 -2.57 2.67 2.77
C ALA A 215 -1.52 3.69 3.26
N THR A 216 -0.71 4.26 2.35
CA THR A 216 0.47 5.06 2.69
C THR A 216 0.61 6.37 1.93
N ALA A 217 -0.03 6.50 0.76
CA ALA A 217 0.20 7.58 -0.20
C ALA A 217 -1.08 8.35 -0.59
N GLU A 218 -2.19 8.16 0.14
CA GLU A 218 -3.44 8.92 -0.05
C GLU A 218 -3.88 9.52 1.30
N PRO A 219 -3.34 10.68 1.71
CA PRO A 219 -3.81 11.35 2.91
C PRO A 219 -5.19 11.97 2.64
N LEU A 220 -6.19 11.59 3.45
CA LEU A 220 -7.55 12.12 3.37
C LEU A 220 -8.05 12.62 4.73
N PRO A 221 -9.08 13.49 4.77
CA PRO A 221 -9.71 13.92 6.01
C PRO A 221 -10.10 12.72 6.91
N PRO A 222 -9.55 12.62 8.14
CA PRO A 222 -9.80 11.49 9.05
C PRO A 222 -11.16 11.56 9.75
N GLY A 223 -11.78 12.75 9.76
CA GLY A 223 -12.98 13.05 10.52
C GLY A 223 -12.85 12.61 11.98
N SER A 224 -13.88 11.96 12.50
CA SER A 224 -13.97 11.61 13.92
C SER A 224 -12.91 10.64 14.45
N THR A 225 -12.06 10.02 13.62
CA THR A 225 -10.88 9.29 14.15
C THR A 225 -9.86 10.24 14.78
N PHE A 226 -9.74 11.47 14.27
CA PHE A 226 -8.83 12.48 14.81
C PHE A 226 -9.20 12.95 16.22
N LYS A 227 -10.46 12.78 16.63
CA LYS A 227 -10.92 13.07 17.99
C LYS A 227 -10.12 12.31 19.05
N VAL A 228 -9.47 11.21 18.70
CA VAL A 228 -8.52 10.50 19.57
C VAL A 228 -7.32 11.39 19.93
N VAL A 229 -6.71 12.04 18.95
CA VAL A 229 -5.59 12.98 19.14
C VAL A 229 -6.06 14.22 19.91
N THR A 230 -7.21 14.79 19.55
CA THR A 230 -7.82 15.91 20.29
C THR A 230 -8.09 15.54 21.74
N THR A 231 -8.61 14.33 22.00
CA THR A 231 -8.87 13.84 23.34
C THR A 231 -7.58 13.71 24.14
N ALA A 232 -6.49 13.22 23.53
CA ALA A 232 -5.18 13.17 24.19
C ALA A 232 -4.74 14.57 24.69
N ALA A 233 -4.94 15.61 23.88
CA ALA A 233 -4.65 16.99 24.26
C ALA A 233 -5.56 17.47 25.40
N LEU A 234 -6.87 17.20 25.31
CA LEU A 234 -7.85 17.60 26.32
C LEU A 234 -7.65 16.90 27.67
N LEU A 235 -7.28 15.62 27.67
CA LEU A 235 -6.97 14.87 28.90
C LEU A 235 -5.80 15.51 29.67
N ARG A 236 -4.80 16.05 28.98
CA ARG A 236 -3.69 16.82 29.60
C ARG A 236 -4.17 18.13 30.24
N LYS A 237 -5.29 18.68 29.77
CA LYS A 237 -5.95 19.86 30.33
C LYS A 237 -6.96 19.54 31.44
N GLY A 238 -6.98 18.29 31.92
CA GLY A 238 -7.84 17.86 33.03
C GLY A 238 -9.27 17.49 32.61
N VAL A 239 -9.60 17.50 31.31
CA VAL A 239 -10.83 16.86 30.82
C VAL A 239 -10.74 15.37 31.13
N ASN A 240 -11.85 14.76 31.48
CA ASN A 240 -11.95 13.33 31.73
C ASN A 240 -13.35 12.83 31.33
N ALA A 241 -13.58 11.52 31.41
CA ALA A 241 -14.84 10.90 30.97
C ALA A 241 -16.09 11.50 31.65
N ASN A 242 -15.96 12.02 32.87
CA ASN A 242 -17.07 12.59 33.65
C ASN A 242 -17.19 14.12 33.51
N THR A 243 -16.30 14.76 32.74
CA THR A 243 -16.41 16.20 32.47
C THR A 243 -17.75 16.48 31.81
N TYR A 244 -18.51 17.41 32.39
CA TYR A 244 -19.78 17.85 31.83
C TYR A 244 -19.55 18.57 30.51
N VAL A 245 -20.34 18.23 29.49
CA VAL A 245 -20.29 18.83 28.16
C VAL A 245 -21.69 19.14 27.67
N SER A 246 -21.79 20.09 26.74
CA SER A 246 -23.05 20.39 26.06
C SER A 246 -23.59 19.14 25.36
N ASN A 247 -24.88 18.89 25.51
CA ASN A 247 -25.59 17.88 24.73
C ASN A 247 -26.28 18.50 23.50
N ALA A 248 -25.96 19.75 23.15
CA ALA A 248 -26.61 20.43 22.04
C ALA A 248 -26.29 19.74 20.70
N PRO A 249 -27.27 19.66 19.77
CA PRO A 249 -27.07 19.07 18.45
C PRO A 249 -26.30 19.99 17.50
N ARG A 250 -26.21 21.29 17.84
CA ARG A 250 -25.55 22.33 17.05
C ARG A 250 -24.86 23.37 17.93
N THR A 251 -23.79 23.95 17.40
CA THR A 251 -23.09 25.11 17.97
C THR A 251 -22.68 26.06 16.85
N ILE A 252 -22.25 27.27 17.19
CA ILE A 252 -21.67 28.23 16.24
C ILE A 252 -20.16 28.21 16.43
N LEU A 253 -19.41 28.08 15.32
CA LEU A 253 -17.96 28.12 15.37
C LEU A 253 -17.48 29.46 15.95
N PRO A 254 -16.45 29.46 16.82
CA PRO A 254 -15.94 30.68 17.46
C PRO A 254 -15.69 31.80 16.47
N ASP A 255 -16.13 33.02 16.79
CA ASP A 255 -15.89 34.24 16.02
C ASP A 255 -16.44 34.21 14.58
N THR A 256 -17.45 33.38 14.32
CA THR A 256 -18.15 33.29 13.03
C THR A 256 -19.68 33.22 13.20
N VAL A 257 -20.40 33.13 12.09
CA VAL A 257 -21.84 32.75 12.04
C VAL A 257 -22.04 31.33 11.52
N THR A 258 -20.96 30.58 11.30
CA THR A 258 -21.00 29.27 10.66
C THR A 258 -21.43 28.20 11.67
N PRO A 259 -22.51 27.46 11.42
CA PRO A 259 -22.94 26.39 12.31
C PRO A 259 -22.04 25.15 12.16
N LEU A 260 -21.86 24.45 13.27
CA LEU A 260 -21.34 23.09 13.33
C LEU A 260 -22.40 22.20 13.98
N GLU A 261 -22.70 21.08 13.35
CA GLU A 261 -23.72 20.14 13.81
C GLU A 261 -23.12 18.76 14.17
N ASN A 262 -23.78 18.07 15.09
CA ASN A 262 -23.57 16.64 15.24
C ASN A 262 -24.11 15.92 14.00
N TYR A 263 -23.57 14.73 13.72
CA TYR A 263 -24.07 13.90 12.64
C TYR A 263 -25.58 13.70 12.76
N GLY A 264 -26.31 13.90 11.65
CA GLY A 264 -27.78 13.79 11.62
C GLY A 264 -28.55 14.81 12.48
N GLY A 265 -27.87 15.80 13.08
CA GLY A 265 -28.48 16.70 14.06
C GLY A 265 -28.83 16.03 15.40
N GLU A 266 -28.18 14.91 15.72
CA GLU A 266 -28.50 14.11 16.90
C GLU A 266 -27.93 14.65 18.22
N TYR A 267 -28.50 14.18 19.34
CA TYR A 267 -28.02 14.41 20.70
C TYR A 267 -27.06 13.30 21.15
N CYS A 268 -26.13 13.60 22.05
CA CYS A 268 -24.98 12.76 22.43
C CYS A 268 -25.27 11.62 23.42
N GLY A 269 -26.52 11.16 23.55
CA GLY A 269 -26.89 10.10 24.50
C GLY A 269 -26.63 10.44 25.98
N GLY A 270 -26.17 11.65 26.31
CA GLY A 270 -25.81 12.12 27.64
C GLY A 270 -24.95 13.39 27.62
N SER A 271 -24.70 13.97 28.80
CA SER A 271 -23.96 15.23 28.96
C SER A 271 -22.55 15.07 29.53
N THR A 272 -21.93 13.90 29.36
CA THR A 272 -20.54 13.64 29.79
C THR A 272 -19.61 13.51 28.59
N PHE A 273 -18.35 13.90 28.75
CA PHE A 273 -17.36 13.78 27.69
C PHE A 273 -17.14 12.32 27.26
N GLY A 274 -17.27 11.35 28.18
CA GLY A 274 -17.21 9.93 27.85
C GLY A 274 -18.31 9.52 26.87
N MET A 275 -19.55 9.98 27.09
CA MET A 275 -20.66 9.74 26.17
C MET A 275 -20.49 10.48 24.84
N ALA A 276 -20.04 11.74 24.90
CA ALA A 276 -19.73 12.51 23.70
C ALA A 276 -18.64 11.85 22.83
N PHE A 277 -17.61 11.26 23.45
CA PHE A 277 -16.58 10.48 22.75
C PHE A 277 -17.18 9.20 22.14
N ALA A 278 -17.99 8.46 22.91
CA ALA A 278 -18.58 7.20 22.49
C ALA A 278 -19.57 7.37 21.31
N TYR A 279 -20.47 8.34 21.40
CA TYR A 279 -21.40 8.73 20.32
C TYR A 279 -20.74 9.59 19.25
N SER A 280 -19.46 9.91 19.40
CA SER A 280 -18.69 10.65 18.41
C SER A 280 -19.27 12.04 18.07
N CYS A 281 -19.82 12.74 19.06
CA CYS A 281 -20.41 14.06 18.84
C CYS A 281 -19.39 15.12 18.43
N ASN A 282 -19.80 16.06 17.59
CA ASN A 282 -18.95 17.14 17.08
C ASN A 282 -18.95 18.34 18.04
N VAL A 283 -20.14 18.74 18.51
CA VAL A 283 -20.33 19.95 19.32
C VAL A 283 -19.45 19.96 20.58
N PRO A 284 -19.43 18.90 21.41
CA PRO A 284 -18.56 18.88 22.60
C PRO A 284 -17.07 19.03 22.30
N PHE A 285 -16.59 18.50 21.17
CA PHE A 285 -15.18 18.60 20.78
C PHE A 285 -14.83 20.02 20.31
N ALA A 286 -15.70 20.62 19.50
CA ALA A 286 -15.55 22.00 19.08
C ALA A 286 -15.58 22.97 20.28
N ASP A 287 -16.52 22.79 21.21
CA ASP A 287 -16.61 23.62 22.41
C ASP A 287 -15.37 23.46 23.31
N LEU A 288 -14.94 22.22 23.56
CA LEU A 288 -13.76 21.93 24.38
C LEU A 288 -12.45 22.34 23.71
N SER A 289 -12.40 22.46 22.37
CA SER A 289 -11.20 22.90 21.64
C SER A 289 -10.69 24.26 22.12
N ARG A 290 -11.58 25.12 22.64
CA ARG A 290 -11.23 26.45 23.21
C ARG A 290 -10.34 26.37 24.46
N LYS A 291 -10.20 25.18 25.07
CA LYS A 291 -9.24 24.93 26.16
C LYS A 291 -7.81 24.69 25.66
N LEU A 292 -7.62 24.51 24.36
CA LEU A 292 -6.33 24.26 23.73
C LEU A 292 -5.84 25.51 23.03
N THR A 293 -4.55 25.77 23.13
CA THR A 293 -3.88 26.67 22.17
C THR A 293 -3.56 25.91 20.89
N VAL A 294 -3.42 26.63 19.76
CA VAL A 294 -2.99 26.03 18.48
C VAL A 294 -1.66 25.28 18.65
N ARG A 295 -0.70 25.85 19.40
CA ARG A 295 0.58 25.22 19.69
C ARG A 295 0.44 23.88 20.44
N GLU A 296 -0.46 23.79 21.40
CA GLU A 296 -0.68 22.54 22.16
C GLU A 296 -1.36 21.47 21.32
N PHE A 297 -2.28 21.88 20.45
CA PHE A 297 -2.92 21.00 19.48
C PHE A 297 -1.90 20.45 18.48
N GLN A 298 -1.09 21.33 17.89
CA GLN A 298 -0.01 20.98 16.97
C GLN A 298 1.04 20.08 17.65
N HIS A 299 1.52 20.45 18.83
CA HIS A 299 2.48 19.63 19.57
C HIS A 299 1.94 18.23 19.88
N THR A 300 0.64 18.11 20.18
CA THR A 300 0.02 16.81 20.39
C THR A 300 -0.02 16.01 19.08
N ALA A 301 -0.41 16.63 17.96
CA ALA A 301 -0.41 15.97 16.65
C ALA A 301 0.99 15.49 16.21
N GLU A 302 2.01 16.35 16.34
CA GLU A 302 3.43 16.03 16.09
C GLU A 302 3.91 14.89 16.99
N SER A 303 3.50 14.87 18.26
CA SER A 303 3.89 13.79 19.18
C SER A 303 3.37 12.41 18.76
N PHE A 304 2.28 12.35 17.99
CA PHE A 304 1.76 11.13 17.35
C PHE A 304 2.38 10.86 15.96
N GLY A 305 3.27 11.71 15.46
CA GLY A 305 3.97 11.54 14.18
C GLY A 305 3.31 12.20 12.98
N ILE A 306 2.26 12.99 13.17
CA ILE A 306 1.64 13.72 12.07
C ILE A 306 2.65 14.74 11.53
N GLY A 307 2.93 14.67 10.23
CA GLY A 307 3.98 15.44 9.55
C GLY A 307 5.23 14.63 9.21
N GLU A 308 5.36 13.39 9.70
CA GLU A 308 6.50 12.52 9.44
C GLU A 308 6.25 11.51 8.30
N THR A 309 7.34 11.07 7.66
CA THR A 309 7.41 9.86 6.84
C THR A 309 8.48 8.92 7.42
N TYR A 310 8.38 7.63 7.13
CA TYR A 310 9.20 6.61 7.81
C TYR A 310 10.13 5.83 6.87
N ASN A 311 9.95 5.97 5.56
CA ASN A 311 10.71 5.30 4.51
C ASN A 311 10.70 3.77 4.68
N ILE A 312 9.50 3.18 4.76
CA ILE A 312 9.26 1.74 4.95
C ILE A 312 9.49 0.92 3.67
N GLY A 313 9.96 1.55 2.59
CA GLY A 313 10.28 0.86 1.33
C GLY A 313 9.17 0.91 0.26
N VAL A 314 8.05 1.58 0.54
CA VAL A 314 7.00 1.89 -0.45
C VAL A 314 6.76 3.40 -0.50
N THR A 315 6.04 3.89 -1.51
CA THR A 315 5.66 5.30 -1.60
C THR A 315 4.86 5.73 -0.36
N GLU A 316 5.27 6.82 0.26
CA GLU A 316 4.63 7.38 1.45
C GLU A 316 4.35 8.87 1.25
N MET A 317 3.25 9.34 1.81
CA MET A 317 2.95 10.76 1.96
C MET A 317 2.77 11.12 3.43
N ALA A 318 3.34 12.24 3.85
CA ALA A 318 3.16 12.76 5.19
C ALA A 318 1.68 13.17 5.40
N SER A 319 1.17 12.85 6.58
CA SER A 319 -0.11 13.41 7.06
C SER A 319 0.09 14.84 7.58
N THR A 320 -0.97 15.63 7.66
CA THR A 320 -0.89 17.03 8.12
C THR A 320 -2.12 17.43 8.92
N ILE A 321 -1.98 18.42 9.80
CA ILE A 321 -3.12 19.14 10.41
C ILE A 321 -3.47 20.42 9.64
N GLY A 322 -2.63 20.80 8.66
CA GLY A 322 -2.68 22.05 7.93
C GLY A 322 -2.55 23.29 8.82
N ASP A 323 -2.75 24.46 8.21
CA ASP A 323 -2.72 25.73 8.94
C ASP A 323 -3.99 25.91 9.79
N ILE A 324 -3.80 26.44 11.00
CA ILE A 324 -4.86 26.74 11.97
C ILE A 324 -4.77 28.24 12.32
N PRO A 325 -5.29 29.13 11.45
CA PRO A 325 -5.12 30.58 11.60
C PRO A 325 -5.98 31.18 12.73
N ASP A 326 -7.07 30.53 13.11
CA ASP A 326 -8.06 31.06 14.04
C ASP A 326 -8.77 29.97 14.87
N ALA A 327 -9.63 30.39 15.80
CA ALA A 327 -10.36 29.51 16.70
C ALA A 327 -11.44 28.65 16.00
N ALA A 328 -12.02 29.14 14.89
CA ALA A 328 -12.96 28.37 14.09
C ALA A 328 -12.25 27.21 13.38
N ALA A 329 -11.09 27.47 12.78
CA ALA A 329 -10.22 26.47 12.19
C ALA A 329 -9.77 25.45 13.25
N LEU A 330 -9.39 25.88 14.46
CA LEU A 330 -9.05 24.94 15.54
C LEU A 330 -10.23 24.04 15.91
N ALA A 331 -11.43 24.60 16.03
CA ALA A 331 -12.63 23.83 16.33
C ALA A 331 -12.95 22.78 15.23
N GLN A 332 -12.82 23.14 13.95
CA GLN A 332 -13.00 22.20 12.84
C GLN A 332 -11.88 21.14 12.77
N SER A 333 -10.62 21.55 12.93
CA SER A 333 -9.48 20.62 12.99
C SER A 333 -9.58 19.65 14.17
N SER A 334 -10.17 20.08 15.29
CA SER A 334 -10.37 19.24 16.49
C SER A 334 -11.27 18.03 16.26
N ILE A 335 -12.09 18.05 15.20
CA ILE A 335 -12.95 16.93 14.77
C ILE A 335 -12.43 16.25 13.50
N GLY A 336 -11.19 16.57 13.07
CA GLY A 336 -10.55 15.98 11.90
C GLY A 336 -11.05 16.50 10.55
N GLN A 337 -11.61 17.72 10.52
CA GLN A 337 -12.02 18.43 9.31
C GLN A 337 -11.04 19.58 9.00
N ARG A 338 -11.46 20.53 8.14
CA ARG A 338 -10.65 21.64 7.64
C ARG A 338 -9.50 21.12 6.77
N ASN A 339 -8.25 21.26 7.22
CA ASN A 339 -7.05 20.90 6.48
C ASN A 339 -6.36 19.66 7.07
N VAL A 340 -6.99 19.03 8.08
CA VAL A 340 -6.47 17.80 8.67
C VAL A 340 -6.61 16.68 7.65
N SER A 341 -5.52 15.99 7.34
CA SER A 341 -5.48 14.91 6.36
C SER A 341 -4.49 13.83 6.79
N LEU A 342 -4.95 12.59 6.91
CA LEU A 342 -4.19 11.46 7.43
C LEU A 342 -4.18 10.29 6.44
N THR A 343 -3.06 9.56 6.41
CA THR A 343 -2.98 8.26 5.75
C THR A 343 -3.47 7.14 6.70
N PRO A 344 -3.92 5.99 6.17
CA PRO A 344 -4.19 4.81 7.00
C PRO A 344 -3.00 4.40 7.85
N LEU A 345 -1.77 4.46 7.34
CA LEU A 345 -0.56 4.21 8.13
C LEU A 345 -0.47 5.15 9.34
N GLN A 346 -0.66 6.46 9.16
CA GLN A 346 -0.61 7.40 10.27
C GLN A 346 -1.71 7.14 11.31
N ASN A 347 -2.91 6.79 10.86
CA ASN A 347 -4.03 6.46 11.76
C ASN A 347 -3.77 5.13 12.51
N ALA A 348 -3.11 4.15 11.88
CA ALA A 348 -2.68 2.92 12.54
C ALA A 348 -1.61 3.20 13.60
N ILE A 349 -0.66 4.10 13.32
CA ILE A 349 0.36 4.54 14.29
C ILE A 349 -0.28 5.21 15.51
N ILE A 350 -1.33 6.03 15.32
CA ILE A 350 -2.07 6.63 16.45
C ILE A 350 -2.68 5.54 17.34
N ALA A 351 -3.39 4.57 16.75
CA ALA A 351 -3.98 3.46 17.49
C ALA A 351 -2.91 2.59 18.19
N ALA A 352 -1.83 2.27 17.49
CA ALA A 352 -0.70 1.51 18.00
C ALA A 352 -0.01 2.21 19.17
N THR A 353 0.17 3.51 19.09
CA THR A 353 0.77 4.31 20.16
C THR A 353 -0.06 4.24 21.44
N ILE A 354 -1.39 4.26 21.33
CA ILE A 354 -2.29 4.14 22.48
C ILE A 354 -2.26 2.72 23.04
N ALA A 355 -2.30 1.71 22.17
CA ALA A 355 -2.18 0.31 22.52
C ALA A 355 -0.86 0.01 23.26
N ASN A 356 0.23 0.66 22.84
CA ASN A 356 1.56 0.57 23.45
C ASN A 356 1.77 1.58 24.59
N ASN A 357 0.73 1.81 25.40
CA ASN A 357 0.81 2.64 26.62
C ASN A 357 1.37 4.05 26.40
N GLY A 358 1.13 4.63 25.22
CA GLY A 358 1.54 5.98 24.83
C GLY A 358 2.93 6.09 24.21
N VAL A 359 3.65 4.97 24.02
CA VAL A 359 4.95 4.93 23.33
C VAL A 359 4.75 4.69 21.84
N ARG A 360 5.33 5.57 21.01
CA ARG A 360 5.29 5.45 19.55
C ARG A 360 6.54 4.74 19.06
N MET A 361 6.34 3.61 18.37
CA MET A 361 7.40 2.86 17.70
C MET A 361 7.62 3.38 16.28
N LYS A 362 8.84 3.26 15.78
CA LYS A 362 9.13 3.51 14.35
C LYS A 362 8.53 2.38 13.52
N PRO A 363 7.59 2.66 12.60
CA PRO A 363 7.06 1.63 11.72
C PRO A 363 8.13 1.13 10.74
N TYR A 364 8.10 -0.16 10.42
CA TYR A 364 8.99 -0.79 9.45
C TYR A 364 8.32 -1.98 8.76
N LEU A 365 8.73 -2.24 7.52
CA LEU A 365 8.18 -3.29 6.65
C LEU A 365 9.20 -4.39 6.34
N VAL A 366 10.48 -4.04 6.18
CA VAL A 366 11.57 -5.01 5.97
C VAL A 366 12.01 -5.55 7.31
N LYS A 367 11.78 -6.85 7.53
CA LYS A 367 12.16 -7.59 8.75
C LYS A 367 13.63 -8.02 8.70
N ALA A 368 14.08 -8.55 7.57
CA ALA A 368 15.46 -9.00 7.40
C ALA A 368 15.88 -8.99 5.92
N GLU A 369 17.17 -8.83 5.68
CA GLU A 369 17.82 -9.10 4.39
C GLU A 369 18.80 -10.26 4.60
N THR A 370 18.80 -11.22 3.68
CA THR A 370 19.74 -12.34 3.71
C THR A 370 20.48 -12.48 2.39
N ALA A 371 21.67 -13.05 2.42
CA ALA A 371 22.34 -13.48 1.20
C ALA A 371 21.66 -14.73 0.62
N GLN A 372 22.18 -15.21 -0.51
CA GLN A 372 21.64 -16.39 -1.17
C GLN A 372 21.76 -17.66 -0.29
N ASP A 373 22.84 -17.76 0.49
CA ASP A 373 23.08 -18.86 1.43
C ASP A 373 22.28 -18.73 2.74
N LEU A 374 21.37 -17.74 2.80
CA LEU A 374 20.55 -17.37 3.95
C LEU A 374 21.32 -16.78 5.13
N SER A 375 22.60 -16.43 4.96
CA SER A 375 23.32 -15.64 5.95
C SER A 375 22.66 -14.26 6.12
N VAL A 376 22.55 -13.81 7.37
CA VAL A 376 21.84 -12.56 7.70
C VAL A 376 22.73 -11.36 7.38
N LEU A 377 22.26 -10.48 6.50
CA LEU A 377 22.92 -9.22 6.14
C LEU A 377 22.34 -8.04 6.94
N TYR A 378 21.06 -8.12 7.26
CA TYR A 378 20.33 -7.15 8.06
C TYR A 378 19.19 -7.84 8.79
N GLU A 379 18.92 -7.38 10.01
CA GLU A 379 17.74 -7.75 10.78
C GLU A 379 17.22 -6.49 11.49
N ALA A 380 15.92 -6.25 11.36
CA ALA A 380 15.28 -5.07 11.91
C ALA A 380 15.29 -5.11 13.44
N LYS A 381 15.72 -4.00 14.04
CA LYS A 381 15.65 -3.79 15.48
C LYS A 381 14.55 -2.78 15.78
N PRO A 382 13.47 -3.16 16.51
CA PRO A 382 12.43 -2.23 16.92
C PRO A 382 13.01 -0.99 17.59
N LYS A 383 12.48 0.19 17.25
CA LYS A 383 12.98 1.47 17.76
C LYS A 383 11.84 2.31 18.31
N GLU A 384 11.93 2.65 19.59
CA GLU A 384 11.10 3.68 20.20
C GLU A 384 11.47 5.05 19.62
N LEU A 385 10.49 5.81 19.15
CA LEU A 385 10.70 7.18 18.67
C LEU A 385 10.53 8.18 19.81
N ASN A 386 9.36 8.15 20.45
CA ASN A 386 9.02 9.05 21.53
C ASN A 386 7.83 8.50 22.32
N ARG A 387 7.54 9.16 23.46
CA ARG A 387 6.30 8.96 24.20
C ARG A 387 5.29 10.05 23.81
N ALA A 388 4.32 9.71 22.98
CA ALA A 388 3.28 10.64 22.54
C ALA A 388 2.37 11.06 23.70
N VAL A 389 2.02 10.13 24.60
CA VAL A 389 1.20 10.42 25.79
C VAL A 389 1.70 9.64 27.01
N SER A 390 1.37 10.10 28.21
CA SER A 390 1.65 9.32 29.41
C SER A 390 0.81 8.03 29.41
N GLU A 391 1.31 7.00 30.09
CA GLU A 391 0.57 5.75 30.25
C GLU A 391 -0.83 5.96 30.86
N LYS A 392 -0.96 6.92 31.79
CA LYS A 392 -2.26 7.30 32.36
C LYS A 392 -3.23 7.79 31.28
N VAL A 393 -2.77 8.67 30.39
CA VAL A 393 -3.59 9.20 29.29
C VAL A 393 -3.91 8.10 28.28
N ALA A 394 -2.94 7.24 27.94
CA ALA A 394 -3.17 6.08 27.08
C ALA A 394 -4.26 5.15 27.66
N LYS A 395 -4.19 4.80 28.95
CA LYS A 395 -5.23 3.98 29.62
C LYS A 395 -6.60 4.65 29.64
N GLN A 396 -6.66 5.98 29.79
CA GLN A 396 -7.93 6.72 29.70
C GLN A 396 -8.50 6.68 28.27
N LEU A 397 -7.66 6.88 27.24
CA LEU A 397 -8.06 6.74 25.84
C LEU A 397 -8.53 5.33 25.52
N THR A 398 -7.81 4.30 25.96
CA THR A 398 -8.20 2.89 25.78
C THR A 398 -9.60 2.63 26.33
N LYS A 399 -9.91 3.13 27.54
CA LYS A 399 -11.26 2.99 28.12
C LYS A 399 -12.32 3.70 27.28
N LEU A 400 -12.06 4.94 26.85
CA LEU A 400 -12.97 5.71 26.00
C LEU A 400 -13.22 5.01 24.66
N MET A 401 -12.18 4.45 24.05
CA MET A 401 -12.24 3.72 22.79
C MET A 401 -12.96 2.37 22.92
N ILE A 402 -12.85 1.67 24.06
CA ILE A 402 -13.66 0.47 24.34
C ILE A 402 -15.14 0.85 24.42
N THR A 403 -15.47 1.92 25.14
CA THR A 403 -16.84 2.41 25.20
C THR A 403 -17.34 2.82 23.81
N ALA A 404 -16.54 3.51 23.01
CA ALA A 404 -16.91 3.88 21.64
C ALA A 404 -17.23 2.65 20.76
N GLU A 405 -16.47 1.55 20.85
CA GLU A 405 -16.79 0.32 20.12
C GLU A 405 -18.10 -0.33 20.58
N GLN A 406 -18.41 -0.29 21.88
CA GLN A 406 -19.66 -0.83 22.42
C GLN A 406 -20.87 -0.14 21.79
N TYR A 407 -20.82 1.19 21.67
CA TYR A 407 -21.87 2.01 21.06
C TYR A 407 -21.77 2.11 19.53
N ALA A 408 -20.64 1.73 18.92
CA ALA A 408 -20.52 1.70 17.46
C ALA A 408 -21.47 0.65 16.86
N GLY A 409 -22.15 1.00 15.78
CA GLY A 409 -22.92 0.05 14.99
C GLY A 409 -22.06 -0.89 14.13
N GLY A 410 -22.71 -1.52 13.16
CA GLY A 410 -22.08 -2.34 12.13
C GLY A 410 -21.87 -3.81 12.49
N ALA A 411 -21.63 -4.60 11.45
CA ALA A 411 -21.49 -6.05 11.54
C ALA A 411 -20.12 -6.49 12.07
N ASN A 412 -19.97 -7.81 12.25
CA ASN A 412 -18.71 -8.50 12.53
C ASN A 412 -18.02 -8.12 13.85
N LYS A 413 -18.77 -7.65 14.86
CA LYS A 413 -18.22 -7.40 16.21
C LYS A 413 -17.48 -8.64 16.75
N LEU A 414 -16.43 -8.38 17.51
CA LEU A 414 -15.63 -9.41 18.16
C LEU A 414 -16.19 -9.70 19.56
N ASN A 415 -16.03 -10.95 20.02
CA ASN A 415 -16.41 -11.37 21.37
C ASN A 415 -15.33 -11.07 22.43
N VAL A 416 -14.41 -10.16 22.11
CA VAL A 416 -13.37 -9.65 23.02
C VAL A 416 -13.48 -8.13 23.07
N PRO A 417 -13.06 -7.47 24.17
CA PRO A 417 -13.00 -6.02 24.21
C PRO A 417 -12.13 -5.49 23.06
N VAL A 418 -12.69 -4.62 22.23
CA VAL A 418 -11.94 -3.90 21.19
C VAL A 418 -12.01 -2.42 21.53
N ALA A 419 -10.86 -1.76 21.51
CA ALA A 419 -10.78 -0.31 21.64
C ALA A 419 -10.80 0.29 20.24
N SER A 420 -11.83 1.05 19.87
CA SER A 420 -11.92 1.63 18.53
C SER A 420 -12.38 3.08 18.49
N LYS A 421 -12.22 3.68 17.31
CA LYS A 421 -12.92 4.89 16.93
C LYS A 421 -13.32 4.81 15.45
N THR A 422 -14.59 5.05 15.18
CA THR A 422 -15.11 5.23 13.82
C THR A 422 -14.98 6.68 13.38
N GLY A 423 -14.85 6.91 12.07
CA GLY A 423 -14.85 8.22 11.46
C GLY A 423 -15.71 8.26 10.21
N THR A 424 -16.32 9.41 10.00
CA THR A 424 -16.99 9.79 8.76
C THR A 424 -16.48 11.20 8.46
N ALA A 425 -15.99 11.44 7.25
CA ALA A 425 -15.41 12.72 6.87
C ALA A 425 -16.03 13.21 5.56
N GLU A 426 -16.64 14.39 5.63
CA GLU A 426 -17.13 15.12 4.47
C GLU A 426 -15.95 15.70 3.67
N HIS A 427 -16.07 15.79 2.35
CA HIS A 427 -14.97 16.28 1.50
C HIS A 427 -15.47 17.03 0.26
N GLY A 428 -14.54 17.72 -0.41
CA GLY A 428 -14.84 18.51 -1.60
C GLY A 428 -15.55 19.84 -1.29
N THR A 429 -15.86 20.57 -2.36
CA THR A 429 -16.51 21.90 -2.28
C THR A 429 -17.97 21.82 -1.85
N ASP A 430 -18.66 20.72 -2.18
CA ASP A 430 -20.01 20.40 -1.71
C ASP A 430 -19.98 19.31 -0.64
N SER A 431 -19.24 19.59 0.44
CA SER A 431 -18.98 18.67 1.55
C SER A 431 -20.24 18.00 2.13
N LYS A 432 -21.33 18.76 2.31
CA LYS A 432 -22.60 18.23 2.85
C LYS A 432 -23.32 17.25 1.92
N ASN A 433 -23.04 17.29 0.62
CA ASN A 433 -23.64 16.36 -0.35
C ASN A 433 -22.68 15.30 -0.88
N SER A 434 -21.40 15.37 -0.51
CA SER A 434 -20.40 14.35 -0.83
C SER A 434 -20.74 12.98 -0.19
N ILE A 435 -20.37 11.90 -0.88
CA ILE A 435 -20.28 10.57 -0.26
C ILE A 435 -19.10 10.63 0.70
N PRO A 436 -19.29 10.42 2.01
CA PRO A 436 -18.22 10.67 2.96
C PRO A 436 -17.15 9.57 2.93
N TYR A 437 -15.91 9.94 3.26
CA TYR A 437 -14.88 8.96 3.56
C TYR A 437 -15.20 8.27 4.88
N THR A 438 -15.10 6.95 4.92
CA THR A 438 -15.37 6.16 6.12
C THR A 438 -14.08 5.61 6.70
N TRP A 439 -13.92 5.76 8.01
CA TRP A 439 -12.70 5.44 8.73
C TRP A 439 -12.98 4.54 9.93
N TYR A 440 -12.01 3.70 10.25
CA TYR A 440 -12.00 2.91 11.47
C TYR A 440 -10.57 2.74 11.95
N ILE A 441 -10.30 3.06 13.22
CA ILE A 441 -9.06 2.69 13.90
C ILE A 441 -9.39 1.85 15.11
N ALA A 442 -8.60 0.81 15.36
CA ALA A 442 -8.85 -0.08 16.49
C ALA A 442 -7.61 -0.84 16.94
N PHE A 443 -7.67 -1.36 18.16
CA PHE A 443 -6.75 -2.36 18.69
C PHE A 443 -7.48 -3.23 19.71
N VAL A 444 -6.91 -4.40 20.02
CA VAL A 444 -7.47 -5.31 21.01
C VAL A 444 -6.58 -5.28 22.26
N PRO A 445 -7.02 -4.71 23.39
CA PRO A 445 -6.24 -4.69 24.61
C PRO A 445 -5.75 -6.10 25.00
N GLY A 446 -4.45 -6.22 25.31
CA GLY A 446 -3.82 -7.50 25.61
C GLY A 446 -3.32 -8.28 24.39
N HIS A 447 -3.57 -7.80 23.16
CA HIS A 447 -3.03 -8.36 21.93
C HIS A 447 -2.19 -7.31 21.20
N ASP A 448 -1.12 -7.77 20.57
CA ASP A 448 -0.13 -6.89 19.95
C ASP A 448 -0.49 -6.57 18.50
N VAL A 449 -1.67 -5.96 18.31
CA VAL A 449 -2.20 -5.56 17.00
C VAL A 449 -3.02 -4.28 17.11
N ALA A 450 -2.75 -3.34 16.20
CA ALA A 450 -3.61 -2.20 15.89
C ALA A 450 -3.90 -2.16 14.38
N VAL A 451 -5.06 -1.67 14.01
CA VAL A 451 -5.53 -1.56 12.63
C VAL A 451 -6.06 -0.16 12.34
N ALA A 452 -5.89 0.29 11.10
CA ALA A 452 -6.60 1.42 10.52
C ALA A 452 -7.15 1.06 9.15
N VAL A 453 -8.35 1.55 8.86
CA VAL A 453 -9.07 1.38 7.60
C VAL A 453 -9.58 2.72 7.14
N MET A 454 -9.41 2.99 5.85
CA MET A 454 -9.98 4.12 5.13
C MET A 454 -10.67 3.60 3.88
N ILE A 455 -11.91 4.00 3.67
CA ILE A 455 -12.69 3.68 2.47
C ILE A 455 -13.20 4.98 1.87
N GLU A 456 -12.82 5.21 0.62
CA GLU A 456 -13.14 6.40 -0.17
C GLU A 456 -14.50 6.28 -0.84
N ASP A 457 -14.74 5.10 -1.43
CA ASP A 457 -15.85 4.81 -2.31
C ASP A 457 -15.99 3.29 -2.48
N GLY A 458 -16.94 2.85 -3.30
CA GLY A 458 -17.08 1.47 -3.74
C GLY A 458 -18.50 0.96 -3.65
N ALA A 459 -18.66 -0.33 -3.90
CA ALA A 459 -19.98 -0.94 -3.92
C ALA A 459 -20.68 -0.83 -2.55
N GLY A 460 -21.93 -0.38 -2.56
CA GLY A 460 -22.73 -0.16 -1.35
C GLY A 460 -22.38 1.09 -0.54
N VAL A 461 -21.32 1.82 -0.91
CA VAL A 461 -20.98 3.11 -0.29
C VAL A 461 -21.90 4.19 -0.85
N ASN A 462 -22.55 4.95 0.03
CA ASN A 462 -23.48 6.01 -0.34
C ASN A 462 -23.45 7.14 0.69
N ARG A 463 -24.27 8.18 0.51
CA ARG A 463 -24.31 9.36 1.39
C ARG A 463 -24.63 9.05 2.86
N GLY A 464 -25.35 7.97 3.14
CA GLY A 464 -25.65 7.51 4.50
C GLY A 464 -24.58 6.62 5.12
N SER A 465 -23.47 6.36 4.40
CA SER A 465 -22.38 5.53 4.89
C SER A 465 -21.69 6.17 6.08
N VAL A 466 -21.37 5.34 7.07
CA VAL A 466 -20.61 5.74 8.25
C VAL A 466 -19.44 4.80 8.50
N GLY A 467 -18.40 5.29 9.19
CA GLY A 467 -17.25 4.47 9.61
C GLY A 467 -17.62 3.13 10.25
N ALA A 468 -18.71 3.10 11.02
CA ALA A 468 -19.15 1.89 11.72
C ALA A 468 -19.67 0.79 10.79
N THR A 469 -20.28 1.12 9.65
CA THR A 469 -20.95 0.16 8.76
C THR A 469 -20.08 -0.31 7.59
N ILE A 470 -19.11 0.50 7.17
CA ILE A 470 -18.23 0.21 6.03
C ILE A 470 -16.81 -0.14 6.50
N ALA A 471 -16.07 0.82 7.04
CA ALA A 471 -14.68 0.61 7.48
C ALA A 471 -14.55 -0.31 8.71
N GLY A 472 -15.53 -0.25 9.63
CA GLY A 472 -15.56 -1.06 10.86
C GLY A 472 -15.49 -2.57 10.60
N PRO A 473 -16.41 -3.16 9.81
CA PRO A 473 -16.37 -4.58 9.46
C PRO A 473 -15.07 -5.02 8.78
N VAL A 474 -14.45 -4.17 7.95
CA VAL A 474 -13.15 -4.44 7.32
C VAL A 474 -12.06 -4.54 8.38
N GLY A 475 -11.96 -3.56 9.28
CA GLY A 475 -10.96 -3.58 10.36
C GLY A 475 -11.16 -4.75 11.32
N ARG A 476 -12.41 -5.07 11.64
CA ARG A 476 -12.76 -6.23 12.47
C ARG A 476 -12.38 -7.57 11.81
N ALA A 477 -12.43 -7.68 10.49
CA ALA A 477 -11.98 -8.89 9.79
C ALA A 477 -10.47 -9.11 9.97
N VAL A 478 -9.67 -8.04 9.89
CA VAL A 478 -8.21 -8.09 10.13
C VAL A 478 -7.90 -8.43 11.59
N LEU A 479 -8.63 -7.83 12.54
CA LEU A 479 -8.46 -8.17 13.96
C LEU A 479 -8.84 -9.63 14.24
N LYS A 480 -9.86 -10.19 13.58
CA LYS A 480 -10.20 -11.62 13.69
C LYS A 480 -9.05 -12.50 13.20
N ALA A 481 -8.45 -12.19 12.06
CA ALA A 481 -7.27 -12.91 11.57
C ALA A 481 -6.10 -12.83 12.57
N ALA A 482 -5.84 -11.66 13.14
CA ALA A 482 -4.79 -11.47 14.16
C ALA A 482 -5.01 -12.35 15.42
N LEU A 483 -6.26 -12.65 15.74
CA LEU A 483 -6.65 -13.47 16.89
C LEU A 483 -6.80 -14.97 16.53
N GLY A 484 -6.44 -15.37 15.29
CA GLY A 484 -6.62 -16.74 14.81
C GLY A 484 -8.10 -17.16 14.69
N GLN A 485 -9.02 -16.19 14.64
CA GLN A 485 -10.45 -16.47 14.48
C GLN A 485 -10.81 -16.61 12.98
N PRO A 486 -11.82 -17.43 12.64
CA PRO A 486 -12.26 -17.59 11.26
C PRO A 486 -12.64 -16.25 10.63
N THR A 487 -12.06 -15.95 9.48
CA THR A 487 -12.44 -14.85 8.60
C THR A 487 -13.26 -15.38 7.42
N PRO A 488 -14.11 -14.55 6.77
CA PRO A 488 -14.73 -14.92 5.51
C PRO A 488 -13.64 -15.33 4.52
N LYS A 489 -13.69 -16.59 4.05
CA LYS A 489 -12.69 -17.11 3.11
C LYS A 489 -12.79 -16.39 1.77
N SER A 490 -11.66 -16.32 1.07
CA SER A 490 -11.51 -15.74 -0.26
C SER A 490 -12.69 -16.07 -1.17
N VAL A 491 -13.42 -15.05 -1.61
CA VAL A 491 -14.18 -15.16 -2.85
C VAL A 491 -13.14 -14.91 -3.93
N THR A 492 -12.84 -15.91 -4.77
CA THR A 492 -12.11 -15.66 -6.02
C THR A 492 -12.83 -14.50 -6.70
N PRO A 493 -12.21 -13.32 -6.90
CA PRO A 493 -12.90 -12.22 -7.54
C PRO A 493 -13.40 -12.74 -8.88
N SER A 494 -14.72 -12.79 -9.07
CA SER A 494 -15.31 -12.99 -10.38
C SER A 494 -15.16 -11.70 -11.17
N TYR A 495 -13.92 -11.26 -11.38
CA TYR A 495 -13.63 -10.23 -12.35
C TYR A 495 -13.56 -10.91 -13.72
N GLN A 496 -14.71 -11.39 -14.20
CA GLN A 496 -14.91 -11.54 -15.64
C GLN A 496 -15.18 -10.15 -16.19
N ARG A 497 -14.12 -9.38 -16.45
CA ARG A 497 -14.14 -8.62 -17.69
C ARG A 497 -13.66 -9.56 -18.78
N SER A 498 -14.40 -9.61 -19.88
CA SER A 498 -13.96 -10.23 -21.13
C SER A 498 -12.63 -9.59 -21.54
N PHE A 499 -11.54 -10.21 -21.10
CA PHE A 499 -10.23 -9.98 -21.66
C PHE A 499 -10.23 -10.58 -23.06
N ASN A 500 -10.56 -9.78 -24.07
CA ASN A 500 -10.17 -10.10 -25.43
C ASN A 500 -8.67 -9.85 -25.58
N TYR A 501 -7.88 -10.66 -24.87
CA TYR A 501 -6.52 -10.93 -25.30
C TYR A 501 -6.64 -11.98 -26.42
N GLN A 502 -6.64 -11.51 -27.66
CA GLN A 502 -6.36 -12.37 -28.80
C GLN A 502 -4.86 -12.69 -28.74
N PRO A 503 -4.45 -13.94 -28.48
CA PRO A 503 -3.05 -14.30 -28.62
C PRO A 503 -2.73 -14.14 -30.11
N THR A 504 -1.85 -13.21 -30.48
CA THR A 504 -1.27 -13.27 -31.82
C THR A 504 -0.54 -14.60 -31.93
N ALA A 505 -0.91 -15.35 -32.97
CA ALA A 505 -0.59 -16.75 -33.19
C ALA A 505 0.84 -17.13 -32.77
N THR A 506 0.94 -18.23 -32.04
CA THR A 506 2.13 -19.08 -31.96
C THR A 506 2.73 -19.24 -33.35
N ALA A 507 3.92 -18.68 -33.57
CA ALA A 507 4.75 -19.05 -34.70
C ALA A 507 5.24 -20.49 -34.48
N THR A 508 4.51 -21.45 -35.06
CA THR A 508 4.92 -22.84 -35.15
C THR A 508 6.13 -22.91 -36.09
N TYR A 509 7.33 -23.05 -35.55
CA TYR A 509 8.49 -23.47 -36.33
C TYR A 509 8.34 -24.96 -36.65
N SER A 510 7.75 -25.28 -37.80
CA SER A 510 7.77 -26.64 -38.34
C SER A 510 9.08 -26.85 -39.09
N THR A 511 9.96 -27.68 -38.52
CA THR A 511 11.08 -28.30 -39.24
C THR A 511 10.53 -29.39 -40.16
N THR A 512 10.38 -29.08 -41.45
CA THR A 512 10.10 -30.10 -42.46
C THR A 512 11.40 -30.73 -42.92
N VAL A 513 11.68 -31.93 -42.44
CA VAL A 513 12.60 -32.87 -43.08
C VAL A 513 11.88 -33.47 -44.29
N THR A 514 12.41 -33.21 -45.49
CA THR A 514 11.92 -33.75 -46.75
C THR A 514 12.22 -35.25 -46.81
N GLN A 515 11.18 -36.09 -46.82
CA GLN A 515 11.25 -37.42 -47.43
C GLN A 515 10.19 -37.52 -48.52
N ASN A 516 10.67 -37.56 -49.77
CA ASN A 516 9.90 -37.97 -50.93
C ASN A 516 9.63 -39.47 -50.84
N ASN A 517 8.37 -39.89 -50.98
CA ASN A 517 8.04 -41.05 -51.80
C ASN A 517 6.53 -41.20 -52.05
N GLN A 518 6.20 -41.39 -53.33
CA GLN A 518 5.12 -42.22 -53.91
C GLN A 518 3.68 -41.94 -53.44
N GLY A 519 2.71 -41.63 -54.28
CA GLY A 519 2.46 -42.19 -55.61
C GLY A 519 1.12 -42.93 -55.59
N ASN A 520 0.16 -42.36 -56.33
CA ASN A 520 -0.97 -43.02 -57.00
C ASN A 520 -2.35 -43.17 -56.32
N ASN A 521 -3.33 -42.54 -57.01
CA ASN A 521 -4.58 -43.12 -57.54
C ASN A 521 -5.96 -42.74 -56.94
N GLN A 522 -6.71 -42.03 -57.81
CA GLN A 522 -8.12 -42.21 -58.25
C GLN A 522 -9.33 -41.91 -57.33
N GLY A 523 -10.26 -41.11 -57.90
CA GLY A 523 -11.66 -41.56 -58.02
C GLY A 523 -12.83 -40.57 -57.80
N ASN A 524 -13.15 -39.78 -58.83
CA ASN A 524 -14.49 -39.62 -59.45
C ASN A 524 -15.74 -39.04 -58.70
N GLY A 525 -16.31 -37.95 -59.26
CA GLY A 525 -17.68 -37.96 -59.83
C GLY A 525 -18.83 -37.24 -59.07
N GLY A 526 -19.57 -36.35 -59.77
CA GLY A 526 -21.00 -36.09 -59.46
C GLY A 526 -21.52 -34.66 -59.65
N THR A 527 -22.30 -34.44 -60.71
CA THR A 527 -22.93 -33.19 -61.22
C THR A 527 -24.38 -32.94 -60.75
N GLY A 528 -24.87 -31.69 -60.87
CA GLY A 528 -26.31 -31.35 -61.06
C GLY A 528 -26.72 -29.95 -60.55
N THR A 529 -26.81 -28.91 -61.39
CA THR A 529 -28.02 -28.37 -62.11
C THR A 529 -29.01 -27.55 -61.25
N THR A 530 -28.99 -26.21 -61.31
CA THR A 530 -29.86 -25.26 -62.08
C THR A 530 -31.24 -24.95 -61.49
N GLY A 531 -31.59 -23.66 -61.38
CA GLY A 531 -32.98 -23.20 -61.24
C GLY A 531 -33.12 -21.72 -60.90
N SER A 532 -33.48 -20.91 -61.91
CA SER A 532 -33.77 -19.48 -61.89
C SER A 532 -35.24 -19.21 -61.51
N GLY A 533 -35.58 -18.04 -60.96
CA GLY A 533 -36.98 -17.66 -60.73
C GLY A 533 -37.17 -16.30 -60.05
N ASN A 534 -37.61 -15.33 -60.85
CA ASN A 534 -37.75 -13.90 -60.61
C ASN A 534 -39.12 -13.50 -60.00
N GLY A 535 -39.21 -12.34 -59.35
CA GLY A 535 -40.41 -11.47 -59.40
C GLY A 535 -41.15 -11.13 -58.09
N GLY A 536 -41.22 -9.81 -57.78
CA GLY A 536 -42.52 -9.13 -57.64
C GLY A 536 -42.94 -8.54 -56.27
N THR A 537 -42.62 -7.26 -56.07
CA THR A 537 -43.50 -6.12 -55.66
C THR A 537 -44.38 -6.12 -54.39
N ASN A 538 -44.08 -5.10 -53.55
CA ASN A 538 -44.93 -4.04 -52.93
C ASN A 538 -46.20 -4.37 -52.11
N THR A 539 -46.27 -3.82 -50.88
CA THR A 539 -47.18 -2.74 -50.37
C THR A 539 -47.15 -2.76 -48.83
N GLU A 540 -46.69 -1.69 -48.17
CA GLU A 540 -47.45 -0.59 -47.52
C GLU A 540 -48.24 -0.98 -46.24
N GLY A 541 -48.08 -0.15 -45.19
CA GLY A 541 -49.18 0.15 -44.27
C GLY A 541 -48.90 0.14 -42.76
N ASP A 542 -48.78 1.35 -42.20
CA ASP A 542 -49.32 1.84 -40.91
C ASP A 542 -48.73 1.43 -39.54
N ASP A 543 -48.03 2.41 -38.94
CA ASP A 543 -48.45 3.25 -37.79
C ASP A 543 -49.16 2.65 -36.57
N GLY A 544 -48.68 3.05 -35.37
CA GLY A 544 -49.51 3.10 -34.16
C GLY A 544 -48.78 3.07 -32.81
N GLU A 545 -48.50 4.28 -32.29
CA GLU A 545 -48.24 4.71 -30.89
C GLU A 545 -46.93 4.36 -30.16
#